data_AF-A0A1X7ST83-F1
#
_entry.id   AF-A0A1X7ST83-F1
#
_cell.length_a   1.000
_cell.length_b   1.000
_cell.length_c   1.000
_cell.angle_alpha   90.00
_cell.angle_beta   90.00
_cell.angle_gamma   90.00
#
_symmetry.space_group_name_H-M   'P 1'
#
loop_
_entity.id
_entity.type
_entity.pdbx_description
1 polymer ?
#
loop_
_entity_poly.entity_id
_entity_poly.type
_entity_poly.pdbx_seq_one_letter_code
_entity_poly.pdbx_strand_id
1 'polypeptide(L)'
;MERIDQRRSLDDKKTTLLTAMQETVSSDYRKLKDIATVLSDVEETRAVANKMMAKYVEKIPQEDDGTAVQPQEAVGGNEDRASDILRNNYSALSQSITEPVRIAKLLHEEVIPDEALSCVISTRSTISDSRAVLLKAVRDAVHSNYKHLELFVTVLRKFSETARIGDTIFEEYRKHCDCYDDDDDVEDGVAKHLPIEKSMSTSSESSSLDDGEMNKHGDHKILFSRSMKKEFKRMRMKFGSTFYQVQRSFSNRKDILIIDDVKELIIHWFPDLASELSYKKTIGDVLNVVKRKCNIIDLHPLENLASEFNIDDAKPVIKSYKEEAKDFCKSISVNLCLDEKLQAVATPSRLLCETVVFVFNWDPDETTLQDINDVLDELELLDKCRIQIDKVGPGKSVIVTCYCPAEYTGLLKSIVLEKIDMLRREGLKEFIIGKDTVWDAQDLLVQINDLKTALRDRDEKIKAAETDLARFKELSENRLKKIETLEINLEESRHINVQNEEKINELKEKMSSLTEEVAEKETMLKQYLKEKEDTEKELASLKEQSENRLQEIEQLRLKFEESNSMCNA
;
A
#
# COMPACT_ATOMS: atom_id res chain seq x y z
N MET A 1 -24.39 -18.18 -64.21
CA MET A 1 -23.84 -18.42 -62.85
C MET A 1 -22.60 -17.54 -62.55
N GLU A 2 -21.94 -16.96 -63.56
CA GLU A 2 -20.70 -16.15 -63.43
C GLU A 2 -20.84 -14.73 -62.84
N ARG A 3 -22.04 -14.14 -62.79
CA ARG A 3 -22.20 -12.74 -62.29
C ARG A 3 -22.16 -12.61 -60.77
N ILE A 4 -22.32 -13.70 -60.02
CA ILE A 4 -22.40 -13.68 -58.56
C ILE A 4 -20.99 -13.61 -57.94
N ASP A 5 -20.01 -14.27 -58.55
CA ASP A 5 -18.61 -14.30 -58.06
C ASP A 5 -17.88 -12.97 -58.24
N GLN A 6 -18.12 -12.27 -59.36
CA GLN A 6 -17.53 -10.95 -59.61
C GLN A 6 -18.06 -9.88 -58.65
N ARG A 7 -19.33 -9.98 -58.23
CA ARG A 7 -19.91 -9.04 -57.27
C ARG A 7 -19.30 -9.17 -55.88
N ARG A 8 -19.10 -10.41 -55.39
CA ARG A 8 -18.38 -10.66 -54.13
C ARG A 8 -16.95 -10.13 -54.19
N SER A 9 -16.22 -10.41 -55.28
CA SER A 9 -14.86 -9.91 -55.47
C SER A 9 -14.76 -8.37 -55.54
N LEU A 10 -15.77 -7.70 -56.09
CA LEU A 10 -15.80 -6.24 -56.19
C LEU A 10 -16.11 -5.57 -54.85
N ASP A 11 -17.03 -6.13 -54.06
CA ASP A 11 -17.37 -5.62 -52.73
C ASP A 11 -16.21 -5.82 -51.74
N ASP A 12 -15.47 -6.93 -51.85
CA ASP A 12 -14.25 -7.15 -51.07
C ASP A 12 -13.18 -6.09 -51.38
N LYS A 13 -12.94 -5.81 -52.68
CA LYS A 13 -11.98 -4.78 -53.12
C LYS A 13 -12.38 -3.38 -52.65
N LYS A 14 -13.67 -3.05 -52.70
CA LYS A 14 -14.19 -1.77 -52.16
C LYS A 14 -13.96 -1.67 -50.66
N THR A 15 -14.20 -2.75 -49.94
CA THR A 15 -13.99 -2.81 -48.48
C THR A 15 -12.50 -2.62 -48.15
N THR A 16 -11.60 -3.34 -48.83
CA THR A 16 -10.15 -3.17 -48.65
C THR A 16 -9.70 -1.73 -48.94
N LEU A 17 -10.20 -1.12 -50.02
CA LEU A 17 -9.87 0.26 -50.37
C LEU A 17 -10.38 1.26 -49.32
N LEU A 18 -11.63 1.10 -48.87
CA LEU A 18 -12.22 1.96 -47.83
C LEU A 18 -11.46 1.85 -46.50
N THR A 19 -11.06 0.64 -46.10
CA THR A 19 -10.24 0.44 -44.90
C THR A 19 -8.89 1.12 -45.04
N ALA A 20 -8.21 0.97 -46.18
CA ALA A 20 -6.93 1.63 -46.43
C ALA A 20 -7.04 3.16 -46.42
N MET A 21 -8.12 3.72 -46.99
CA MET A 21 -8.41 5.15 -46.95
C MET A 21 -8.69 5.62 -45.51
N GLN A 22 -9.42 4.83 -44.73
CA GLN A 22 -9.71 5.15 -43.33
C GLN A 22 -8.44 5.12 -42.47
N GLU A 23 -7.56 4.15 -42.65
CA GLU A 23 -6.25 4.08 -41.98
C GLU A 23 -5.35 5.27 -42.39
N THR A 24 -5.36 5.63 -43.67
CA THR A 24 -4.62 6.78 -44.21
C THR A 24 -5.10 8.10 -43.61
N VAL A 25 -6.41 8.33 -43.51
CA VAL A 25 -6.97 9.54 -42.88
C VAL A 25 -6.79 9.53 -41.36
N SER A 26 -6.82 8.35 -40.73
CA SER A 26 -6.61 8.21 -39.28
C SER A 26 -5.16 8.47 -38.88
N SER A 27 -4.21 8.19 -39.77
CA SER A 27 -2.79 8.50 -39.57
C SER A 27 -2.45 9.97 -39.87
N ASP A 28 -3.12 10.59 -40.84
CA ASP A 28 -2.98 12.01 -41.15
C ASP A 28 -4.29 12.60 -41.70
N TYR A 29 -4.96 13.43 -40.90
CA TYR A 29 -6.21 14.07 -41.30
C TYR A 29 -6.04 15.00 -42.51
N ARG A 30 -4.83 15.52 -42.78
CA ARG A 30 -4.55 16.35 -43.98
C ARG A 30 -4.72 15.56 -45.27
N LYS A 31 -4.46 14.25 -45.25
CA LYS A 31 -4.68 13.37 -46.41
C LYS A 31 -6.15 13.21 -46.78
N LEU A 32 -7.09 13.61 -45.91
CA LEU A 32 -8.50 13.72 -46.27
C LEU A 32 -8.71 14.70 -47.43
N LYS A 33 -7.89 15.77 -47.50
CA LYS A 33 -7.91 16.74 -48.61
C LYS A 33 -7.49 16.09 -49.92
N ASP A 34 -6.39 15.34 -49.91
CA ASP A 34 -5.87 14.68 -51.11
C ASP A 34 -6.83 13.60 -51.60
N ILE A 35 -7.37 12.80 -50.69
CA ILE A 35 -8.39 11.77 -50.99
C ILE A 35 -9.65 12.41 -51.55
N ALA A 36 -10.14 13.49 -50.94
CA ALA A 36 -11.33 14.18 -51.44
C ALA A 36 -11.07 14.82 -52.81
N THR A 37 -9.86 15.32 -53.06
CA THR A 37 -9.46 15.85 -54.37
C THR A 37 -9.52 14.76 -55.44
N VAL A 38 -8.90 13.60 -55.19
CA VAL A 38 -8.94 12.45 -56.14
C VAL A 38 -10.37 11.94 -56.36
N LEU A 39 -11.20 11.89 -55.32
CA LEU A 39 -12.60 11.47 -55.44
C LEU A 39 -13.48 12.52 -56.16
N SER A 40 -13.03 13.79 -56.25
CA SER A 40 -13.76 14.84 -56.96
C SER A 40 -13.64 14.72 -58.48
N ASP A 41 -12.57 14.07 -58.96
CA ASP A 41 -12.29 13.82 -60.38
C ASP A 41 -13.20 12.74 -60.99
N VAL A 42 -13.81 11.89 -60.14
CA VAL A 42 -14.74 10.84 -60.56
C VAL A 42 -16.18 11.29 -60.33
N GLU A 43 -16.99 11.28 -61.39
CA GLU A 43 -18.35 11.83 -61.42
C GLU A 43 -19.27 11.21 -60.35
N GLU A 44 -19.17 9.89 -60.18
CA GLU A 44 -19.99 9.13 -59.23
C GLU A 44 -19.65 9.43 -57.76
N THR A 45 -18.42 9.87 -57.45
CA THR A 45 -17.96 10.13 -56.09
C THR A 45 -17.84 11.61 -55.74
N ARG A 46 -18.01 12.50 -56.72
CA ARG A 46 -17.85 13.95 -56.57
C ARG A 46 -18.70 14.58 -55.46
N ALA A 47 -19.94 14.13 -55.30
CA ALA A 47 -20.82 14.64 -54.23
C ALA A 47 -20.30 14.28 -52.83
N VAL A 48 -19.72 13.09 -52.68
CA VAL A 48 -19.11 12.62 -51.42
C VAL A 48 -17.81 13.36 -51.16
N ALA A 49 -16.97 13.54 -52.18
CA ALA A 49 -15.75 14.34 -52.13
C ALA A 49 -16.00 15.77 -51.64
N ASN A 50 -17.00 16.45 -52.20
CA ASN A 50 -17.35 17.82 -51.80
C ASN A 50 -17.81 17.90 -50.34
N LYS A 51 -18.55 16.89 -49.86
CA LYS A 51 -18.96 16.79 -48.45
C LYS A 51 -17.75 16.53 -47.54
N MET A 52 -16.78 15.72 -47.99
CA MET A 52 -15.54 15.47 -47.27
C MET A 52 -14.69 16.75 -47.17
N MET A 53 -14.55 17.51 -48.27
CA MET A 53 -13.85 18.80 -48.27
C MET A 53 -14.53 19.84 -47.38
N ALA A 54 -15.86 19.93 -47.39
CA ALA A 54 -16.57 20.85 -46.51
C ALA A 54 -16.30 20.55 -45.02
N LYS A 55 -16.31 19.27 -44.62
CA LYS A 55 -15.95 18.85 -43.26
C LYS A 55 -14.47 19.03 -42.93
N TYR A 56 -13.60 18.93 -43.93
CA TYR A 56 -12.18 19.21 -43.77
C TYR A 56 -11.94 20.69 -43.45
N VAL A 57 -12.54 21.59 -44.24
CA VAL A 57 -12.45 23.05 -44.08
C VAL A 57 -13.11 23.52 -42.78
N GLU A 58 -14.19 22.88 -42.33
CA GLU A 58 -14.85 23.20 -41.05
C GLU A 58 -13.95 22.93 -39.82
N LYS A 59 -13.06 21.93 -39.92
CA LYS A 59 -12.15 21.54 -38.81
C LYS A 59 -10.78 22.21 -38.86
N ILE A 60 -10.35 22.72 -40.02
CA ILE A 60 -9.06 23.39 -40.20
C ILE A 60 -9.33 24.68 -40.99
N PRO A 61 -9.37 25.85 -40.33
CA PRO A 61 -9.40 27.14 -41.03
C PRO A 61 -8.16 27.25 -41.92
N GLN A 62 -8.33 27.57 -43.21
CA GLN A 62 -7.20 27.79 -44.11
C GLN A 62 -6.42 29.04 -43.65
N GLU A 63 -5.14 28.86 -43.32
CA GLU A 63 -4.18 29.94 -43.54
C GLU A 63 -3.93 30.06 -45.04
N ASP A 64 -3.86 31.31 -45.46
CA ASP A 64 -3.88 31.79 -46.84
C ASP A 64 -2.70 31.24 -47.65
N ASP A 65 -2.99 30.92 -48.91
CA ASP A 65 -2.03 30.36 -49.86
C ASP A 65 -1.13 31.46 -50.43
N GLY A 66 0.16 31.14 -50.54
CA GLY A 66 1.11 31.89 -51.35
C GLY A 66 2.16 32.66 -50.57
N THR A 67 3.29 32.02 -50.26
CA THR A 67 4.62 32.48 -50.69
C THR A 67 5.59 31.30 -50.55
N ALA A 68 6.32 31.00 -51.62
CA ALA A 68 7.43 30.07 -51.60
C ALA A 68 8.48 30.55 -50.57
N VAL A 69 8.60 29.83 -49.46
CA VAL A 69 9.69 30.00 -48.50
C VAL A 69 10.26 28.62 -48.20
N GLN A 70 11.59 28.54 -48.25
CA GLN A 70 12.43 27.43 -47.81
C GLN A 70 11.95 26.85 -46.47
N PRO A 71 12.24 25.56 -46.16
CA PRO A 71 11.73 24.94 -44.94
C PRO A 71 12.26 25.71 -43.73
N GLN A 72 11.40 26.56 -43.18
CA GLN A 72 11.57 27.17 -41.88
C GLN A 72 11.33 26.03 -40.91
N GLU A 73 12.38 25.64 -40.18
CA GLU A 73 12.26 24.83 -38.98
C GLU A 73 11.28 25.53 -38.05
N ALA A 74 10.03 25.05 -38.05
CA ALA A 74 9.11 25.35 -36.98
C ALA A 74 9.78 24.80 -35.72
N VAL A 75 10.16 25.69 -34.82
CA VAL A 75 10.61 25.35 -33.46
C VAL A 75 9.37 24.83 -32.71
N GLY A 76 8.92 23.62 -33.07
CA GLY A 76 7.91 22.87 -32.35
C GLY A 76 8.50 22.34 -31.05
N GLY A 77 7.70 22.36 -29.99
CA GLY A 77 8.10 21.87 -28.67
C GLY A 77 8.48 20.38 -28.69
N ASN A 78 9.05 19.87 -27.61
CA ASN A 78 9.39 18.44 -27.48
C ASN A 78 8.15 17.54 -27.63
N GLU A 79 6.97 18.04 -27.25
CA GLU A 79 5.67 17.42 -27.45
C GLU A 79 5.31 17.24 -28.92
N ASP A 80 5.55 18.25 -29.75
CA ASP A 80 5.30 18.19 -31.19
C ASP A 80 6.27 17.20 -31.85
N ARG A 81 7.55 17.21 -31.44
CA ARG A 81 8.58 16.29 -31.96
C ARG A 81 8.29 14.83 -31.61
N ALA A 82 7.94 14.54 -30.36
CA ALA A 82 7.58 13.17 -29.95
C ALA A 82 6.32 12.68 -30.68
N SER A 83 5.33 13.55 -30.85
CA SER A 83 4.12 13.26 -31.62
C SER A 83 4.44 12.98 -33.09
N ASP A 84 5.36 13.74 -33.69
CA ASP A 84 5.82 13.57 -35.06
C ASP A 84 6.56 12.23 -35.26
N ILE A 85 7.48 11.88 -34.35
CA ILE A 85 8.20 10.60 -34.37
C ILE A 85 7.20 9.43 -34.30
N LEU A 86 6.25 9.49 -33.36
CA LEU A 86 5.23 8.46 -33.22
C LEU A 86 4.37 8.35 -34.49
N ARG A 87 3.96 9.49 -35.07
CA ARG A 87 3.17 9.54 -36.30
C ARG A 87 3.92 8.94 -37.48
N ASN A 88 5.20 9.26 -37.64
CA ASN A 88 6.04 8.75 -38.73
C ASN A 88 6.20 7.23 -38.67
N ASN A 89 6.18 6.66 -37.46
CA ASN A 89 6.31 5.22 -37.23
C ASN A 89 4.95 4.49 -37.11
N TYR A 90 3.82 5.20 -37.21
CA TYR A 90 2.48 4.63 -36.97
C TYR A 90 2.14 3.45 -37.88
N SER A 91 2.46 3.55 -39.17
CA SER A 91 2.17 2.48 -40.15
C SER A 91 2.89 1.18 -39.82
N ALA A 92 4.19 1.27 -39.46
CA ALA A 92 4.99 0.13 -39.04
C ALA A 92 4.46 -0.46 -37.72
N LEU A 93 4.13 0.39 -36.75
CA LEU A 93 3.57 -0.04 -35.46
C LEU A 93 2.22 -0.75 -35.61
N SER A 94 1.31 -0.21 -36.43
CA SER A 94 -0.01 -0.80 -36.70
C SER A 94 0.09 -2.20 -37.33
N GLN A 95 1.14 -2.44 -38.12
CA GLN A 95 1.37 -3.74 -38.74
C GLN A 95 2.07 -4.73 -37.81
N SER A 96 3.05 -4.26 -37.04
CA SER A 96 3.96 -5.11 -36.25
C SER A 96 3.48 -5.48 -34.84
N ILE A 97 2.56 -4.73 -34.22
CA ILE A 97 2.10 -5.05 -32.86
C ILE A 97 1.24 -6.33 -32.85
N THR A 98 1.81 -7.47 -32.48
CA THR A 98 1.07 -8.75 -32.44
C THR A 98 0.24 -8.92 -31.16
N GLU A 99 0.69 -8.35 -30.04
CA GLU A 99 0.09 -8.54 -28.72
C GLU A 99 -0.39 -7.22 -28.07
N PRO A 100 -1.37 -6.51 -28.65
CA PRO A 100 -1.79 -5.18 -28.19
C PRO A 100 -2.30 -5.17 -26.74
N VAL A 101 -2.95 -6.24 -26.29
CA VAL A 101 -3.44 -6.36 -24.91
C VAL A 101 -2.28 -6.46 -23.90
N ARG A 102 -1.21 -7.19 -24.22
CA ARG A 102 -0.05 -7.30 -23.33
C ARG A 102 0.73 -5.99 -23.26
N ILE A 103 0.89 -5.32 -24.40
CA ILE A 103 1.48 -3.97 -24.45
C ILE A 103 0.66 -3.00 -23.60
N ALA A 104 -0.67 -2.99 -23.77
CA ALA A 104 -1.56 -2.14 -22.99
C ALA A 104 -1.42 -2.37 -21.47
N LYS A 105 -1.33 -3.62 -21.03
CA LYS A 105 -1.10 -3.96 -19.62
C LYS A 105 0.21 -3.44 -19.05
N LEU A 106 1.28 -3.42 -19.86
CA LEU A 106 2.59 -2.89 -19.42
C LEU A 106 2.63 -1.35 -19.40
N LEU A 107 1.77 -0.69 -20.18
CA LEU A 107 1.63 0.77 -20.23
C LEU A 107 0.60 1.31 -19.24
N HIS A 108 -0.17 0.42 -18.63
CA HIS A 108 -1.27 0.75 -17.75
C HIS A 108 -0.77 1.48 -16.50
N GLU A 109 -1.58 2.42 -16.01
CA GLU A 109 -1.31 3.32 -14.88
C GLU A 109 -0.17 4.34 -15.04
N GLU A 110 0.67 4.21 -16.06
CA GLU A 110 1.77 5.15 -16.35
C GLU A 110 1.52 5.97 -17.61
N VAL A 111 1.13 5.30 -18.69
CA VAL A 111 0.95 5.92 -20.01
C VAL A 111 -0.51 5.95 -20.41
N ILE A 112 -1.24 4.84 -20.18
CA ILE A 112 -2.65 4.73 -20.56
C ILE A 112 -3.56 4.55 -19.33
N PRO A 113 -4.74 5.18 -19.31
CA PRO A 113 -5.70 5.05 -18.20
C PRO A 113 -6.46 3.71 -18.24
N ASP A 114 -7.11 3.37 -17.13
CA ASP A 114 -7.97 2.17 -16.97
C ASP A 114 -9.00 2.05 -18.10
N GLU A 115 -9.61 3.16 -18.49
CA GLU A 115 -10.62 3.20 -19.55
C GLU A 115 -10.04 2.80 -20.91
N ALA A 116 -8.83 3.25 -21.23
CA ALA A 116 -8.13 2.86 -22.45
C ALA A 116 -7.74 1.36 -22.42
N LEU A 117 -7.24 0.86 -21.29
CA LEU A 117 -6.94 -0.57 -21.12
C LEU A 117 -8.21 -1.41 -21.30
N SER A 118 -9.32 -1.01 -20.66
CA SER A 118 -10.61 -1.67 -20.77
C SER A 118 -11.13 -1.66 -22.20
N CYS A 119 -10.95 -0.56 -22.93
CA CYS A 119 -11.29 -0.47 -24.36
C CYS A 119 -10.46 -1.46 -25.18
N VAL A 120 -9.14 -1.52 -25.00
CA VAL A 120 -8.26 -2.46 -25.73
C VAL A 120 -8.68 -3.91 -25.48
N ILE A 121 -9.05 -4.26 -24.24
CA ILE A 121 -9.52 -5.60 -23.85
C ILE A 121 -10.91 -5.91 -24.39
N SER A 122 -11.83 -4.95 -24.31
CA SER A 122 -13.25 -5.12 -24.66
C SER A 122 -13.51 -5.08 -26.16
N THR A 123 -12.53 -4.65 -26.96
CA THR A 123 -12.64 -4.57 -28.42
C THR A 123 -12.85 -5.99 -28.97
N ARG A 124 -14.09 -6.27 -29.39
CA ARG A 124 -14.48 -7.59 -29.89
C ARG A 124 -13.94 -7.79 -31.31
N SER A 125 -13.04 -8.78 -31.43
CA SER A 125 -12.85 -9.70 -32.57
C SER A 125 -11.75 -9.48 -33.62
N THR A 126 -11.00 -8.37 -33.65
CA THR A 126 -9.77 -8.33 -34.46
C THR A 126 -8.59 -7.70 -33.71
N ILE A 127 -7.39 -8.27 -33.94
CA ILE A 127 -6.14 -7.72 -33.38
C ILE A 127 -5.94 -6.29 -33.90
N SER A 128 -6.34 -6.01 -35.15
CA SER A 128 -6.25 -4.68 -35.77
C SER A 128 -7.04 -3.61 -35.02
N ASP A 129 -8.26 -3.92 -34.57
CA ASP A 129 -9.07 -2.96 -33.82
C ASP A 129 -8.44 -2.66 -32.46
N SER A 130 -7.96 -3.69 -31.74
CA SER A 130 -7.24 -3.51 -30.46
C SER A 130 -5.95 -2.70 -30.65
N ARG A 131 -5.21 -2.90 -31.75
CA ARG A 131 -4.03 -2.08 -32.09
C ARG A 131 -4.40 -0.63 -32.32
N ALA A 132 -5.46 -0.36 -33.09
CA ALA A 132 -5.89 0.99 -33.40
C ALA A 132 -6.30 1.75 -32.13
N VAL A 133 -7.04 1.09 -31.23
CA VAL A 133 -7.41 1.64 -29.92
C VAL A 133 -6.19 1.92 -29.06
N LEU A 134 -5.24 0.97 -28.97
CA LEU A 134 -4.00 1.14 -28.23
C LEU A 134 -3.16 2.31 -28.77
N LEU A 135 -2.90 2.34 -30.08
CA LEU A 135 -2.08 3.39 -30.69
C LEU A 135 -2.73 4.76 -30.60
N LYS A 136 -4.07 4.82 -30.63
CA LYS A 136 -4.81 6.06 -30.33
C LYS A 136 -4.53 6.52 -28.90
N ALA A 137 -4.69 5.64 -27.91
CA ALA A 137 -4.45 5.98 -26.51
C ALA A 137 -3.00 6.42 -26.26
N VAL A 138 -2.03 5.72 -26.85
CA VAL A 138 -0.60 6.10 -26.77
C VAL A 138 -0.36 7.46 -27.41
N ARG A 139 -0.94 7.73 -28.59
CA ARG A 139 -0.80 9.04 -29.25
C ARG A 139 -1.35 10.16 -28.38
N ASP A 140 -2.55 9.97 -27.81
CA ASP A 140 -3.18 10.98 -26.95
C ASP A 140 -2.34 11.21 -25.67
N ALA A 141 -1.72 10.14 -25.14
CA ALA A 141 -0.80 10.21 -24.00
C ALA A 141 0.53 10.90 -24.34
N VAL A 142 1.14 10.63 -25.51
CA VAL A 142 2.38 11.26 -25.98
C VAL A 142 2.17 12.74 -26.26
N HIS A 143 1.03 13.10 -26.84
CA HIS A 143 0.66 14.50 -27.06
C HIS A 143 0.51 15.27 -25.75
N SER A 144 0.05 14.60 -24.69
CA SER A 144 -0.08 15.19 -23.35
C SER A 144 1.25 15.28 -22.60
N ASN A 145 2.15 14.32 -22.82
CA ASN A 145 3.46 14.28 -22.19
C ASN A 145 4.44 13.51 -23.08
N TYR A 146 5.40 14.22 -23.67
CA TYR A 146 6.37 13.66 -24.62
C TYR A 146 7.19 12.49 -24.03
N LYS A 147 7.40 12.43 -22.71
CA LYS A 147 8.11 11.35 -22.01
C LYS A 147 7.40 10.00 -22.12
N HIS A 148 6.08 9.98 -22.37
CA HIS A 148 5.34 8.74 -22.59
C HIS A 148 5.79 7.99 -23.85
N LEU A 149 6.42 8.67 -24.81
CA LEU A 149 6.98 8.01 -25.99
C LEU A 149 8.14 7.09 -25.58
N GLU A 150 8.96 7.55 -24.63
CA GLU A 150 10.10 6.78 -24.13
C GLU A 150 9.64 5.53 -23.36
N LEU A 151 8.60 5.64 -22.53
CA LEU A 151 7.97 4.48 -21.88
C LEU A 151 7.35 3.52 -22.89
N PHE A 152 6.71 4.05 -23.94
CA PHE A 152 6.19 3.23 -25.02
C PHE A 152 7.29 2.45 -25.74
N VAL A 153 8.42 3.10 -26.03
CA VAL A 153 9.62 2.47 -26.58
C VAL A 153 10.13 1.36 -25.67
N THR A 154 10.18 1.57 -24.35
CA THR A 154 10.58 0.55 -23.37
C THR A 154 9.71 -0.70 -23.50
N VAL A 155 8.40 -0.52 -23.64
CA VAL A 155 7.47 -1.66 -23.83
C VAL A 155 7.66 -2.31 -25.19
N LEU A 156 7.79 -1.54 -26.28
CA LEU A 156 7.97 -2.09 -27.64
C LEU A 156 9.22 -2.99 -27.74
N ARG A 157 10.27 -2.68 -26.99
CA ARG A 157 11.52 -3.45 -26.97
C ARG A 157 11.42 -4.81 -26.30
N LYS A 158 10.38 -5.04 -25.49
CA LYS A 158 10.10 -6.33 -24.85
C LYS A 158 9.46 -7.35 -25.81
N PHE A 159 8.97 -6.94 -26.98
CA PHE A 159 8.32 -7.82 -27.96
C PHE A 159 9.16 -7.94 -29.24
N SER A 160 9.37 -9.15 -29.73
CA SER A 160 10.31 -9.43 -30.83
C SER A 160 9.94 -8.72 -32.13
N GLU A 161 8.65 -8.61 -32.42
CA GLU A 161 8.08 -8.05 -33.65
C GLU A 161 8.19 -6.51 -33.69
N THR A 162 8.29 -5.88 -32.51
CA THR A 162 8.38 -4.42 -32.39
C THR A 162 9.72 -3.93 -31.87
N ALA A 163 10.61 -4.81 -31.38
CA ALA A 163 11.86 -4.38 -30.76
C ALA A 163 12.77 -3.58 -31.69
N ARG A 164 12.81 -3.93 -32.99
CA ARG A 164 13.55 -3.16 -34.00
C ARG A 164 12.95 -1.77 -34.24
N ILE A 165 11.62 -1.67 -34.24
CA ILE A 165 10.91 -0.39 -34.39
C ILE A 165 11.15 0.46 -33.15
N GLY A 166 11.06 -0.13 -31.96
CA GLY A 166 11.37 0.53 -30.68
C GLY A 166 12.78 1.10 -30.64
N ASP A 167 13.81 0.34 -31.04
CA ASP A 167 15.19 0.85 -31.16
C ASP A 167 15.28 2.01 -32.16
N THR A 168 14.55 1.95 -33.28
CA THR A 168 14.54 3.03 -34.30
C THR A 168 13.92 4.31 -33.74
N ILE A 169 12.74 4.21 -33.12
CA ILE A 169 12.05 5.32 -32.47
C ILE A 169 12.92 5.92 -31.35
N PHE A 170 13.59 5.08 -30.56
CA PHE A 170 14.46 5.55 -29.48
C PHE A 170 15.62 6.41 -30.00
N GLU A 171 16.30 5.94 -31.05
CA GLU A 171 17.41 6.68 -31.65
C GLU A 171 16.95 7.98 -32.31
N GLU A 172 15.76 8.00 -32.93
CA GLU A 172 15.14 9.23 -33.45
C GLU A 172 14.80 10.20 -32.30
N TYR A 173 14.14 9.71 -31.25
CA TYR A 173 13.78 10.49 -30.08
C TYR A 173 15.01 11.09 -29.39
N ARG A 174 16.07 10.29 -29.21
CA ARG A 174 17.32 10.74 -28.61
C ARG A 174 17.99 11.86 -29.39
N LYS A 175 17.98 11.80 -30.73
CA LYS A 175 18.61 12.80 -31.60
C LYS A 175 17.89 14.15 -31.61
N HIS A 176 16.59 14.16 -31.32
CA HIS A 176 15.74 15.35 -31.52
C HIS A 176 15.25 15.98 -30.22
N CYS A 177 15.29 15.27 -29.10
CA CYS A 177 14.74 15.76 -27.83
C CYS A 177 15.82 16.24 -26.84
N ASP A 178 17.10 16.35 -27.23
CA ASP A 178 18.21 16.81 -26.38
C ASP A 178 18.12 16.31 -24.92
N CYS A 179 17.75 15.04 -24.72
CA CYS A 179 17.44 14.51 -23.38
C CYS A 179 18.69 14.10 -22.58
N TYR A 180 19.86 14.43 -23.10
CA TYR A 180 21.13 14.23 -22.41
C TYR A 180 21.90 15.52 -22.64
N ASP A 181 22.13 16.27 -21.57
CA ASP A 181 23.06 17.39 -21.53
C ASP A 181 24.46 16.85 -21.88
N ASP A 182 24.74 16.64 -23.16
CA ASP A 182 26.04 16.98 -23.69
C ASP A 182 26.01 18.51 -23.75
N ASP A 183 26.36 19.15 -22.62
CA ASP A 183 26.82 20.53 -22.62
C ASP A 183 27.99 20.58 -23.61
N ASP A 184 27.67 20.96 -24.84
CA ASP A 184 28.57 21.48 -25.86
C ASP A 184 29.22 22.76 -25.30
N ASP A 185 30.14 22.61 -24.36
CA ASP A 185 31.34 23.45 -24.32
C ASP A 185 32.28 22.92 -25.42
N VAL A 186 31.86 23.10 -26.68
CA VAL A 186 32.80 23.11 -27.81
C VAL A 186 33.67 24.33 -27.62
N GLU A 187 34.79 24.16 -26.91
CA GLU A 187 35.90 25.07 -27.08
C GLU A 187 36.44 24.85 -28.50
N ASP A 188 36.06 25.76 -29.38
CA ASP A 188 36.63 25.96 -30.70
C ASP A 188 38.17 25.98 -30.59
N GLY A 189 38.80 24.98 -31.18
CA GLY A 189 40.20 24.69 -30.93
C GLY A 189 40.72 23.61 -31.87
N VAL A 190 40.55 23.81 -33.17
CA VAL A 190 41.24 23.06 -34.22
C VAL A 190 42.75 23.03 -33.92
N ALA A 191 43.30 21.86 -33.60
CA ALA A 191 44.72 21.59 -33.82
C ALA A 191 45.00 20.10 -34.01
N LYS A 192 45.29 19.76 -35.28
CA LYS A 192 45.99 18.56 -35.73
C LYS A 192 47.28 18.35 -34.92
N HIS A 193 47.56 17.12 -34.48
CA HIS A 193 48.79 16.37 -34.78
C HIS A 193 48.91 15.08 -33.93
N LEU A 194 49.08 13.94 -34.61
CA LEU A 194 49.80 12.75 -34.12
C LEU A 194 51.33 12.93 -34.42
N PRO A 195 52.24 12.03 -34.00
CA PRO A 195 52.76 11.82 -32.64
C PRO A 195 54.31 11.85 -32.60
N ILE A 196 54.98 12.18 -31.48
CA ILE A 196 56.43 11.91 -31.30
C ILE A 196 56.76 11.45 -29.86
N GLU A 197 57.65 10.46 -29.81
CA GLU A 197 58.17 9.69 -28.67
C GLU A 197 59.01 10.45 -27.63
N LYS A 198 59.15 9.80 -26.46
CA LYS A 198 60.28 9.77 -25.51
C LYS A 198 60.56 11.00 -24.64
N SER A 199 60.44 10.84 -23.31
CA SER A 199 61.56 10.64 -22.36
C SER A 199 61.13 10.88 -20.89
N MET A 200 61.69 10.09 -19.98
CA MET A 200 61.57 10.12 -18.50
C MET A 200 61.79 11.49 -17.83
N SER A 201 61.14 11.73 -16.68
CA SER A 201 61.77 11.73 -15.32
C SER A 201 60.87 12.36 -14.23
N THR A 202 60.62 11.55 -13.19
CA THR A 202 60.57 11.81 -11.72
C THR A 202 60.11 13.15 -11.10
N SER A 203 59.22 12.96 -10.10
CA SER A 203 59.12 13.59 -8.76
C SER A 203 58.72 15.06 -8.62
N SER A 204 57.58 15.33 -7.97
CA SER A 204 57.53 15.76 -6.55
C SER A 204 56.25 16.52 -6.22
N GLU A 205 55.81 16.31 -4.99
CA GLU A 205 54.70 16.93 -4.26
C GLU A 205 54.82 18.46 -4.18
N SER A 206 53.69 19.18 -4.17
CA SER A 206 53.20 19.92 -2.99
C SER A 206 52.16 20.99 -3.34
N SER A 207 51.27 21.17 -2.35
CA SER A 207 50.24 22.17 -2.11
C SER A 207 50.54 23.63 -2.50
N SER A 208 49.49 24.39 -2.84
CA SER A 208 49.19 25.67 -2.15
C SER A 208 47.75 26.15 -2.40
N LEU A 209 47.16 26.63 -1.31
CA LEU A 209 45.92 27.41 -1.20
C LEU A 209 46.22 28.90 -1.43
N ASP A 210 45.13 29.68 -1.53
CA ASP A 210 44.97 31.15 -1.64
C ASP A 210 45.10 31.76 -3.06
N ASP A 211 44.29 32.75 -3.48
CA ASP A 211 43.52 33.71 -2.69
C ASP A 211 42.31 34.27 -3.47
N GLY A 212 41.37 34.88 -2.75
CA GLY A 212 39.99 35.13 -3.17
C GLY A 212 39.66 36.40 -3.97
N GLU A 213 38.40 36.46 -4.39
CA GLU A 213 37.73 37.72 -4.73
C GLU A 213 36.30 37.71 -4.13
N MET A 214 36.09 38.57 -3.13
CA MET A 214 34.79 38.83 -2.51
C MET A 214 33.86 39.53 -3.50
N ASN A 215 32.76 38.87 -3.90
CA ASN A 215 31.57 39.58 -4.37
C ASN A 215 30.48 39.55 -3.29
N LYS A 216 30.28 40.72 -2.69
CA LYS A 216 29.10 41.07 -1.91
C LYS A 216 27.93 41.03 -2.89
N HIS A 217 26.96 40.14 -2.69
CA HIS A 217 25.51 40.26 -2.90
C HIS A 217 24.94 38.87 -2.62
N GLY A 218 23.98 38.77 -1.69
CA GLY A 218 23.43 37.52 -1.22
C GLY A 218 22.62 36.80 -2.28
N ASP A 219 23.27 35.86 -2.96
CA ASP A 219 22.64 34.70 -3.57
C ASP A 219 23.57 33.52 -3.30
N HIS A 220 23.16 32.62 -2.41
CA HIS A 220 23.81 31.32 -2.25
C HIS A 220 23.45 30.46 -3.45
N LYS A 221 24.03 30.77 -4.62
CA LYS A 221 24.18 29.78 -5.67
C LYS A 221 25.25 28.82 -5.16
N ILE A 222 24.83 27.69 -4.59
CA ILE A 222 25.71 26.57 -4.30
C ILE A 222 26.45 26.28 -5.61
N LEU A 223 27.71 26.71 -5.68
CA LEU A 223 28.59 26.37 -6.77
C LEU A 223 28.80 24.86 -6.62
N PHE A 224 28.02 24.06 -7.35
CA PHE A 224 28.35 22.67 -7.56
C PHE A 224 29.82 22.62 -7.94
N SER A 225 30.60 21.81 -7.24
CA SER A 225 31.99 21.67 -7.59
C SER A 225 32.06 21.12 -9.01
N ARG A 226 32.44 21.99 -9.96
CA ARG A 226 32.72 21.66 -11.36
C ARG A 226 33.77 20.54 -11.45
N SER A 227 34.44 20.17 -10.35
CA SER A 227 35.34 19.02 -10.26
C SER A 227 34.62 17.67 -10.32
N MET A 228 33.47 17.47 -9.69
CA MET A 228 32.94 16.10 -9.53
C MET A 228 32.19 15.60 -10.77
N LYS A 229 31.50 16.48 -11.50
CA LYS A 229 31.00 16.19 -12.85
C LYS A 229 32.12 15.74 -13.80
N LYS A 230 33.34 16.28 -13.64
CA LYS A 230 34.51 15.84 -14.43
C LYS A 230 34.93 14.41 -14.11
N GLU A 231 34.79 13.97 -12.86
CA GLU A 231 35.08 12.58 -12.47
C GLU A 231 34.11 11.61 -13.15
N PHE A 232 32.81 11.91 -13.12
CA PHE A 232 31.80 11.12 -13.85
C PHE A 232 32.06 11.12 -15.36
N LYS A 233 32.35 12.29 -15.96
CA LYS A 233 32.73 12.39 -17.39
C LYS A 233 33.97 11.56 -17.70
N ARG A 234 35.00 11.59 -16.83
CA ARG A 234 36.19 10.75 -16.97
C ARG A 234 35.84 9.28 -16.93
N MET A 235 35.03 8.85 -15.97
CA MET A 235 34.60 7.45 -15.86
C MET A 235 33.79 7.01 -17.09
N ARG A 236 32.89 7.86 -17.62
CA ARG A 236 32.15 7.57 -18.86
C ARG A 236 33.07 7.43 -20.07
N MET A 237 34.05 8.31 -20.24
CA MET A 237 35.05 8.20 -21.31
C MET A 237 35.87 6.93 -21.17
N LYS A 238 36.30 6.61 -19.95
CA LYS A 238 37.06 5.40 -19.67
C LYS A 238 36.24 4.15 -19.94
N PHE A 239 34.99 4.11 -19.50
CA PHE A 239 34.03 3.06 -19.83
C PHE A 239 33.93 2.87 -21.35
N GLY A 240 33.75 3.97 -22.10
CA GLY A 240 33.66 3.92 -23.55
C GLY A 240 34.90 3.30 -24.20
N SER A 241 36.09 3.70 -23.76
CA SER A 241 37.37 3.13 -24.22
C SER A 241 37.52 1.65 -23.87
N THR A 242 37.22 1.28 -22.62
CA THR A 242 37.24 -0.11 -22.15
C THR A 242 36.28 -0.98 -22.96
N PHE A 243 35.03 -0.53 -23.13
CA PHE A 243 34.03 -1.23 -23.93
C PHE A 243 34.49 -1.42 -25.38
N TYR A 244 35.03 -0.37 -26.01
CA TYR A 244 35.54 -0.45 -27.37
C TYR A 244 36.68 -1.48 -27.49
N GLN A 245 37.61 -1.49 -26.54
CA GLN A 245 38.70 -2.48 -26.49
C GLN A 245 38.17 -3.90 -26.33
N VAL A 246 37.23 -4.13 -25.40
CA VAL A 246 36.59 -5.43 -25.22
C VAL A 246 35.87 -5.87 -26.49
N GLN A 247 35.05 -5.00 -27.08
CA GLN A 247 34.33 -5.28 -28.33
C GLN A 247 35.30 -5.62 -29.47
N ARG A 248 36.45 -4.95 -29.53
CA ARG A 248 37.53 -5.27 -30.48
C ARG A 248 38.13 -6.65 -30.21
N SER A 249 38.38 -7.02 -28.95
CA SER A 249 38.86 -8.36 -28.58
C SER A 249 37.90 -9.47 -29.01
N PHE A 250 36.60 -9.28 -28.80
CA PHE A 250 35.57 -10.19 -29.34
C PHE A 250 35.56 -10.20 -30.87
N SER A 251 35.73 -9.03 -31.49
CA SER A 251 35.77 -8.93 -32.95
C SER A 251 36.97 -9.63 -33.59
N ASN A 252 38.10 -9.69 -32.89
CA ASN A 252 39.28 -10.43 -33.35
C ASN A 252 39.10 -11.96 -33.26
N ARG A 253 38.06 -12.43 -32.55
CA ARG A 253 37.73 -13.85 -32.36
C ARG A 253 36.47 -14.28 -33.14
N LYS A 254 36.03 -13.46 -34.11
CA LYS A 254 34.82 -13.72 -34.92
C LYS A 254 34.80 -15.07 -35.64
N ASP A 255 35.97 -15.60 -35.99
CA ASP A 255 36.09 -16.88 -36.69
C ASP A 255 35.79 -18.09 -35.79
N ILE A 256 35.79 -17.89 -34.48
CA ILE A 256 35.57 -18.92 -33.45
C ILE A 256 34.21 -18.71 -32.76
N LEU A 257 33.78 -17.46 -32.61
CA LEU A 257 32.55 -17.12 -31.90
C LEU A 257 31.31 -17.31 -32.78
N ILE A 258 30.44 -18.22 -32.35
CA ILE A 258 29.11 -18.38 -32.93
C ILE A 258 28.20 -17.33 -32.29
N ILE A 259 27.61 -16.47 -33.13
CA ILE A 259 26.74 -15.38 -32.67
C ILE A 259 25.54 -15.86 -31.87
N ASP A 260 24.95 -17.00 -32.28
CA ASP A 260 23.77 -17.54 -31.62
C ASP A 260 24.10 -18.10 -30.24
N ASP A 261 25.26 -18.72 -30.04
CA ASP A 261 25.74 -19.15 -28.71
C ASP A 261 25.93 -17.95 -27.77
N VAL A 262 26.50 -16.84 -28.29
CA VAL A 262 26.64 -15.60 -27.52
C VAL A 262 25.28 -15.04 -27.14
N LYS A 263 24.31 -15.02 -28.07
CA LYS A 263 22.94 -14.58 -27.77
C LYS A 263 22.28 -15.48 -26.74
N GLU A 264 22.39 -16.80 -26.87
CA GLU A 264 21.78 -17.78 -25.98
C GLU A 264 22.29 -17.60 -24.53
N LEU A 265 23.61 -17.44 -24.37
CA LEU A 265 24.20 -17.20 -23.06
C LEU A 265 23.68 -15.88 -22.45
N ILE A 266 23.62 -14.81 -23.25
CA ILE A 266 23.07 -13.52 -22.78
C ILE A 266 21.60 -13.65 -22.40
N ILE A 267 20.79 -14.40 -23.16
CA ILE A 267 19.38 -14.61 -22.87
C ILE A 267 19.21 -15.40 -21.56
N HIS A 268 20.10 -16.35 -21.28
CA HIS A 268 20.11 -17.07 -20.00
C HIS A 268 20.32 -16.11 -18.81
N TRP A 269 21.22 -15.13 -18.96
CA TRP A 269 21.50 -14.11 -17.93
C TRP A 269 20.52 -12.95 -17.91
N PHE A 270 19.91 -12.61 -19.05
CA PHE A 270 19.02 -11.47 -19.22
C PHE A 270 17.89 -11.80 -20.22
N PRO A 271 16.87 -12.56 -19.79
CA PRO A 271 15.73 -12.94 -20.63
C PRO A 271 15.01 -11.74 -21.25
N ASP A 272 15.00 -10.61 -20.54
CA ASP A 272 14.39 -9.36 -20.98
C ASP A 272 15.06 -8.74 -22.22
N LEU A 273 16.28 -9.18 -22.58
CA LEU A 273 16.97 -8.78 -23.81
C LEU A 273 16.67 -9.67 -25.03
N ALA A 274 15.94 -10.78 -24.87
CA ALA A 274 15.72 -11.75 -25.94
C ALA A 274 15.13 -11.12 -27.21
N SER A 275 14.11 -10.28 -27.03
CA SER A 275 13.45 -9.56 -28.14
C SER A 275 14.41 -8.63 -28.87
N GLU A 276 15.27 -7.91 -28.13
CA GLU A 276 16.26 -6.99 -28.71
C GLU A 276 17.38 -7.71 -29.45
N LEU A 277 17.79 -8.89 -28.96
CA LEU A 277 18.88 -9.69 -29.55
C LEU A 277 18.44 -10.43 -30.82
N SER A 278 17.15 -10.74 -30.95
CA SER A 278 16.60 -11.58 -32.03
C SER A 278 17.03 -11.16 -33.44
N TYR A 279 17.07 -9.85 -33.71
CA TYR A 279 17.36 -9.29 -35.04
C TYR A 279 18.79 -8.73 -35.19
N LYS A 280 19.64 -8.85 -34.16
CA LYS A 280 21.04 -8.40 -34.23
C LYS A 280 21.87 -9.41 -35.02
N LYS A 281 22.74 -8.90 -35.90
CA LYS A 281 23.46 -9.73 -36.90
C LYS A 281 24.96 -9.84 -36.66
N THR A 282 25.52 -8.99 -35.80
CA THR A 282 26.96 -9.01 -35.50
C THR A 282 27.19 -9.15 -34.01
N ILE A 283 28.32 -9.75 -33.63
CA ILE A 283 28.78 -9.80 -32.22
C ILE A 283 28.87 -8.39 -31.64
N GLY A 284 29.32 -7.40 -32.43
CA GLY A 284 29.38 -6.01 -32.00
C GLY A 284 28.00 -5.47 -31.62
N ASP A 285 26.97 -5.73 -32.44
CA ASP A 285 25.59 -5.33 -32.16
C ASP A 285 25.02 -6.03 -30.93
N VAL A 286 25.33 -7.32 -30.75
CA VAL A 286 24.94 -8.11 -29.57
C VAL A 286 25.57 -7.52 -28.31
N LEU A 287 26.87 -7.22 -28.33
CA LEU A 287 27.56 -6.59 -27.21
C LEU A 287 27.02 -5.18 -26.91
N ASN A 288 26.59 -4.43 -27.93
CA ASN A 288 25.95 -3.11 -27.74
C ASN A 288 24.62 -3.23 -26.98
N VAL A 289 23.88 -4.33 -27.14
CA VAL A 289 22.69 -4.60 -26.32
C VAL A 289 23.09 -4.90 -24.87
N VAL A 290 24.11 -5.74 -24.66
CA VAL A 290 24.63 -6.06 -23.31
C VAL A 290 25.17 -4.83 -22.60
N LYS A 291 25.75 -3.87 -23.33
CA LYS A 291 26.24 -2.59 -22.79
C LYS A 291 25.19 -1.85 -21.95
N ARG A 292 23.89 -2.06 -22.22
CA ARG A 292 22.76 -1.47 -21.50
C ARG A 292 22.57 -2.06 -20.08
N LYS A 293 23.10 -3.26 -19.84
CA LYS A 293 23.15 -3.93 -18.53
C LYS A 293 24.40 -3.58 -17.72
N CYS A 294 25.33 -2.85 -18.32
CA CYS A 294 26.50 -2.31 -17.64
C CYS A 294 26.24 -0.87 -17.19
N ASN A 295 27.00 -0.42 -16.21
CA ASN A 295 27.05 0.98 -15.80
C ASN A 295 28.51 1.39 -15.55
N ILE A 296 28.78 2.65 -15.23
CA ILE A 296 30.16 3.13 -15.06
C ILE A 296 30.91 2.46 -13.89
N ILE A 297 30.21 1.81 -12.97
CA ILE A 297 30.80 1.11 -11.82
C ILE A 297 30.77 -0.41 -11.96
N ASP A 298 29.99 -0.95 -12.89
CA ASP A 298 29.73 -2.37 -13.08
C ASP A 298 29.90 -2.80 -14.55
N LEU A 299 30.90 -3.67 -14.75
CA LEU A 299 31.21 -4.35 -16.01
C LEU A 299 31.02 -5.86 -15.94
N HIS A 300 30.39 -6.38 -14.88
CA HIS A 300 30.25 -7.82 -14.65
C HIS A 300 29.63 -8.59 -15.84
N PRO A 301 28.62 -8.06 -16.57
CA PRO A 301 28.12 -8.74 -17.78
C PRO A 301 29.21 -8.99 -18.84
N LEU A 302 30.13 -8.06 -19.05
CA LEU A 302 31.23 -8.22 -20.02
C LEU A 302 32.33 -9.14 -19.50
N GLU A 303 32.60 -9.10 -18.19
CA GLU A 303 33.56 -9.97 -17.54
C GLU A 303 33.17 -11.44 -17.67
N ASN A 304 31.89 -11.73 -17.43
CA ASN A 304 31.34 -13.08 -17.55
C ASN A 304 31.39 -13.56 -19.01
N LEU A 305 30.99 -12.72 -19.97
CA LEU A 305 31.15 -13.06 -21.40
C LEU A 305 32.60 -13.36 -21.77
N ALA A 306 33.55 -12.51 -21.35
CA ALA A 306 34.96 -12.70 -21.67
C ALA A 306 35.54 -13.99 -21.06
N SER A 307 35.03 -14.38 -19.89
CA SER A 307 35.43 -15.60 -19.20
C SER A 307 34.86 -16.85 -19.88
N GLU A 308 33.56 -16.90 -20.11
CA GLU A 308 32.85 -18.04 -20.73
C GLU A 308 33.37 -18.33 -22.14
N PHE A 309 33.60 -17.28 -22.93
CA PHE A 309 34.12 -17.42 -24.30
C PHE A 309 35.65 -17.44 -24.40
N ASN A 310 36.37 -17.47 -23.27
CA ASN A 310 37.84 -17.50 -23.23
C ASN A 310 38.50 -16.41 -24.11
N ILE A 311 38.03 -15.17 -23.93
CA ILE A 311 38.56 -13.98 -24.59
C ILE A 311 39.65 -13.37 -23.71
N ASP A 312 40.82 -14.01 -23.72
CA ASP A 312 41.93 -13.65 -22.82
C ASP A 312 42.41 -12.21 -22.99
N ASP A 313 42.33 -11.66 -24.21
CA ASP A 313 42.68 -10.25 -24.48
C ASP A 313 41.75 -9.25 -23.77
N ALA A 314 40.51 -9.63 -23.46
CA ALA A 314 39.54 -8.75 -22.79
C ALA A 314 39.68 -8.77 -21.26
N LYS A 315 40.09 -9.89 -20.67
CA LYS A 315 40.23 -10.07 -19.21
C LYS A 315 41.09 -9.01 -18.52
N PRO A 316 42.33 -8.68 -18.97
CA PRO A 316 43.15 -7.67 -18.30
C PRO A 316 42.58 -6.25 -18.43
N VAL A 317 41.94 -5.94 -19.55
CA VAL A 317 41.29 -4.64 -19.81
C VAL A 317 40.12 -4.44 -18.83
N ILE A 318 39.29 -5.45 -18.64
CA ILE A 318 38.16 -5.42 -17.70
C ILE A 318 38.66 -5.32 -16.26
N LYS A 319 39.66 -6.13 -15.89
CA LYS A 319 40.23 -6.11 -14.54
C LYS A 319 40.78 -4.72 -14.18
N SER A 320 41.56 -4.11 -15.07
CA SER A 320 42.10 -2.76 -14.86
C SER A 320 40.99 -1.72 -14.66
N TYR A 321 39.89 -1.81 -15.42
CA TYR A 321 38.75 -0.91 -15.23
C TYR A 321 38.04 -1.15 -13.91
N LYS A 322 37.84 -2.41 -13.48
CA LYS A 322 37.18 -2.72 -12.20
C LYS A 322 37.92 -2.14 -11.00
N GLU A 323 39.26 -2.17 -11.03
CA GLU A 323 40.09 -1.54 -10.00
C GLU A 323 39.86 -0.02 -9.95
N GLU A 324 39.85 0.64 -11.12
CA GLU A 324 39.58 2.09 -11.22
C GLU A 324 38.14 2.45 -10.83
N ALA A 325 37.16 1.64 -11.21
CA ALA A 325 35.76 1.80 -10.81
C ALA A 325 35.58 1.66 -9.30
N LYS A 326 36.30 0.73 -8.66
CA LYS A 326 36.29 0.57 -7.21
C LYS A 326 36.88 1.79 -6.49
N ASP A 327 37.97 2.33 -7.01
CA ASP A 327 38.58 3.55 -6.45
C ASP A 327 37.70 4.78 -6.66
N PHE A 328 37.00 4.85 -7.80
CA PHE A 328 35.94 5.84 -8.03
C PHE A 328 34.81 5.69 -7.00
N CYS A 329 34.26 4.50 -6.78
CA CYS A 329 33.17 4.28 -5.82
C CYS A 329 33.52 4.74 -4.39
N LYS A 330 34.77 4.52 -3.96
CA LYS A 330 35.26 4.93 -2.64
C LYS A 330 35.50 6.44 -2.51
N SER A 331 35.75 7.14 -3.61
CA SER A 331 36.12 8.56 -3.60
C SER A 331 34.91 9.49 -3.80
N ILE A 332 33.80 8.96 -4.30
CA ILE A 332 32.58 9.73 -4.57
C ILE A 332 31.59 9.57 -3.42
N SER A 333 31.30 10.68 -2.73
CA SER A 333 30.19 10.74 -1.78
C SER A 333 28.84 10.83 -2.51
N VAL A 334 27.79 10.33 -1.88
CA VAL A 334 26.43 10.28 -2.44
C VAL A 334 25.89 11.67 -2.73
N ASN A 335 26.20 12.67 -1.90
CA ASN A 335 25.78 14.04 -2.12
C ASN A 335 26.25 14.60 -3.48
N LEU A 336 27.38 14.08 -3.99
CA LEU A 336 27.96 14.52 -5.25
C LEU A 336 27.41 13.76 -6.47
N CYS A 337 26.52 12.80 -6.28
CA CYS A 337 25.84 12.04 -7.35
C CYS A 337 24.58 12.76 -7.89
N LEU A 338 24.26 13.96 -7.41
CA LEU A 338 23.10 14.75 -7.83
C LEU A 338 23.01 14.86 -9.36
N ASP A 339 21.86 14.42 -9.91
CA ASP A 339 21.52 14.41 -11.33
C ASP A 339 22.42 13.55 -12.23
N GLU A 340 23.42 12.85 -11.68
CA GLU A 340 24.32 11.98 -12.42
C GLU A 340 23.74 10.56 -12.52
N LYS A 341 23.55 10.07 -13.75
CA LYS A 341 23.16 8.68 -14.01
C LYS A 341 24.40 7.78 -14.07
N LEU A 342 24.36 6.62 -13.42
CA LEU A 342 25.45 5.63 -13.52
C LEU A 342 25.42 4.90 -14.86
N GLN A 343 24.29 4.91 -15.55
CA GLN A 343 24.12 4.28 -16.86
C GLN A 343 25.21 4.73 -17.83
N ALA A 344 25.88 3.74 -18.42
CA ALA A 344 26.99 4.01 -19.34
C ALA A 344 26.53 4.36 -20.76
N VAL A 345 25.26 4.08 -21.07
CA VAL A 345 24.60 4.41 -22.34
C VAL A 345 23.20 4.89 -22.02
N ALA A 346 22.72 5.83 -22.84
CA ALA A 346 21.31 6.18 -22.90
C ALA A 346 20.43 4.92 -23.04
N THR A 347 19.63 4.63 -22.02
CA THR A 347 18.55 3.64 -22.09
C THR A 347 17.20 4.35 -21.98
N PRO A 348 16.16 3.82 -22.64
CA PRO A 348 14.80 4.27 -22.40
C PRO A 348 14.44 4.21 -20.91
N SER A 349 13.51 5.08 -20.52
CA SER A 349 12.96 5.15 -19.18
C SER A 349 12.44 3.80 -18.70
N ARG A 350 12.79 3.43 -17.46
CA ARG A 350 12.29 2.21 -16.83
C ARG A 350 10.80 2.34 -16.56
N LEU A 351 10.06 1.23 -16.66
CA LEU A 351 8.69 1.16 -16.17
C LEU A 351 8.70 1.25 -14.64
N LEU A 352 7.65 1.77 -14.01
CA LEU A 352 7.56 1.80 -12.55
C LEU A 352 7.55 0.38 -11.99
N CYS A 353 6.89 -0.57 -12.65
CA CYS A 353 6.94 -1.98 -12.25
C CYS A 353 8.34 -2.62 -12.32
N GLU A 354 9.32 -1.93 -12.89
CA GLU A 354 10.73 -2.33 -12.95
C GLU A 354 11.65 -1.39 -12.16
N THR A 355 11.06 -0.43 -11.43
CA THR A 355 11.78 0.57 -10.65
C THR A 355 11.69 0.21 -9.17
N VAL A 356 12.85 0.10 -8.53
CA VAL A 356 12.98 -0.21 -7.10
C VAL A 356 13.70 0.95 -6.43
N VAL A 357 13.24 1.35 -5.25
CA VAL A 357 13.87 2.42 -4.48
C VAL A 357 14.16 1.95 -3.06
N PHE A 358 15.41 2.10 -2.64
CA PHE A 358 15.84 1.98 -1.26
C PHE A 358 16.11 3.37 -0.71
N VAL A 359 15.55 3.67 0.47
CA VAL A 359 15.80 4.92 1.18
C VAL A 359 16.52 4.58 2.48
N PHE A 360 17.76 4.99 2.61
CA PHE A 360 18.59 4.78 3.79
C PHE A 360 18.72 6.06 4.60
N ASN A 361 18.57 5.96 5.92
CA ASN A 361 18.78 7.05 6.86
C ASN A 361 20.28 7.32 7.11
N TRP A 362 21.04 7.42 6.02
CA TRP A 362 22.45 7.76 6.00
C TRP A 362 22.65 9.23 5.66
N ASP A 363 23.77 9.79 6.10
CA ASP A 363 24.21 11.12 5.70
C ASP A 363 24.85 11.04 4.30
N PRO A 364 24.29 11.71 3.28
CA PRO A 364 24.84 11.70 1.93
C PRO A 364 26.25 12.28 1.80
N ASP A 365 26.69 13.13 2.74
CA ASP A 365 28.04 13.71 2.74
C ASP A 365 29.09 12.71 3.26
N GLU A 366 28.71 11.84 4.20
CA GLU A 366 29.60 10.82 4.79
C GLU A 366 29.51 9.46 4.09
N THR A 367 28.48 9.24 3.26
CA THR A 367 28.26 7.99 2.54
C THR A 367 28.87 8.02 1.16
N THR A 368 29.52 6.94 0.74
CA THR A 368 30.09 6.73 -0.59
C THR A 368 29.25 5.79 -1.45
N LEU A 369 29.52 5.77 -2.77
CA LEU A 369 28.94 4.75 -3.65
C LEU A 369 29.38 3.33 -3.27
N GLN A 370 30.56 3.17 -2.66
CA GLN A 370 31.02 1.86 -2.21
C GLN A 370 30.16 1.31 -1.07
N ASP A 371 29.74 2.15 -0.12
CA ASP A 371 28.90 1.71 1.01
C ASP A 371 27.56 1.15 0.51
N ILE A 372 27.00 1.74 -0.54
CA ILE A 372 25.78 1.24 -1.19
C ILE A 372 26.03 -0.14 -1.83
N ASN A 373 27.15 -0.30 -2.54
CA ASN A 373 27.49 -1.57 -3.17
C ASN A 373 27.69 -2.67 -2.11
N ASP A 374 28.37 -2.36 -1.00
CA ASP A 374 28.65 -3.33 0.05
C ASP A 374 27.34 -3.87 0.67
N VAL A 375 26.35 -3.00 0.91
CA VAL A 375 25.03 -3.43 1.41
C VAL A 375 24.26 -4.26 0.38
N LEU A 376 24.26 -3.86 -0.90
CA LEU A 376 23.58 -4.62 -1.95
C LEU A 376 24.23 -5.98 -2.24
N ASP A 377 25.56 -6.05 -2.12
CA ASP A 377 26.37 -7.27 -2.24
C ASP A 377 26.11 -8.24 -1.07
N GLU A 378 26.03 -7.75 0.17
CA GLU A 378 25.68 -8.60 1.34
C GLU A 378 24.28 -9.23 1.21
N LEU A 379 23.38 -8.54 0.52
CA LEU A 379 22.06 -9.06 0.22
C LEU A 379 22.07 -10.06 -0.95
N GLU A 380 23.17 -10.18 -1.68
CA GLU A 380 23.32 -10.95 -2.92
C GLU A 380 22.27 -10.54 -3.98
N LEU A 381 21.85 -9.27 -3.97
CA LEU A 381 20.73 -8.81 -4.79
C LEU A 381 21.12 -8.57 -6.24
N LEU A 382 22.34 -8.09 -6.47
CA LEU A 382 22.85 -7.81 -7.82
C LEU A 382 22.82 -9.10 -8.65
N ASP A 383 23.25 -10.22 -8.08
CA ASP A 383 23.30 -11.51 -8.75
C ASP A 383 21.94 -12.24 -8.80
N LYS A 384 21.20 -12.29 -7.67
CA LYS A 384 19.94 -13.07 -7.60
C LYS A 384 18.77 -12.39 -8.30
N CYS A 385 18.67 -11.08 -8.18
CA CYS A 385 17.54 -10.29 -8.69
C CYS A 385 17.91 -9.45 -9.91
N ARG A 386 19.16 -9.56 -10.39
CA ARG A 386 19.66 -8.90 -11.61
C ARG A 386 19.41 -7.39 -11.55
N ILE A 387 19.66 -6.83 -10.38
CA ILE A 387 19.41 -5.43 -10.08
C ILE A 387 20.55 -4.60 -10.64
N GLN A 388 20.21 -3.46 -11.23
CA GLN A 388 21.18 -2.47 -11.69
C GLN A 388 20.91 -1.15 -10.99
N ILE A 389 21.93 -0.56 -10.38
CA ILE A 389 21.82 0.80 -9.83
C ILE A 389 21.78 1.78 -11.00
N ASP A 390 20.68 2.54 -11.10
CA ASP A 390 20.46 3.51 -12.17
C ASP A 390 20.92 4.90 -11.72
N LYS A 391 20.51 5.32 -10.51
CA LYS A 391 20.85 6.62 -9.92
C LYS A 391 20.88 6.54 -8.40
N VAL A 392 21.73 7.38 -7.82
CA VAL A 392 21.80 7.62 -6.38
C VAL A 392 21.66 9.12 -6.17
N GLY A 393 20.82 9.53 -5.23
CA GLY A 393 20.59 10.94 -4.97
C GLY A 393 20.50 11.24 -3.48
N PRO A 394 20.87 12.47 -3.07
CA PRO A 394 20.66 12.94 -1.73
C PRO A 394 19.23 13.48 -1.53
N GLY A 395 18.75 13.34 -0.30
CA GLY A 395 17.61 14.06 0.26
C GLY A 395 17.92 14.41 1.72
N LYS A 396 16.96 14.21 2.63
CA LYS A 396 17.28 14.07 4.08
C LYS A 396 17.89 12.70 4.43
N SER A 397 18.06 11.87 3.41
CA SER A 397 18.40 10.44 3.44
C SER A 397 19.04 10.09 2.10
N VAL A 398 19.78 8.99 2.04
CA VAL A 398 20.35 8.45 0.79
C VAL A 398 19.26 7.69 0.04
N ILE A 399 19.01 8.06 -1.22
CA ILE A 399 18.01 7.42 -2.08
C ILE A 399 18.73 6.66 -3.19
N VAL A 400 18.57 5.34 -3.23
CA VAL A 400 19.14 4.46 -4.25
C VAL A 400 18.00 3.98 -5.14
N THR A 401 18.02 4.38 -6.41
CA THR A 401 17.06 3.89 -7.41
C THR A 401 17.73 2.85 -8.30
N CYS A 402 17.07 1.70 -8.40
CA CYS A 402 17.55 0.57 -9.15
C CYS A 402 16.52 0.11 -10.18
N TYR A 403 17.02 -0.46 -11.27
CA TYR A 403 16.27 -1.29 -12.19
C TYR A 403 16.22 -2.73 -11.68
N CYS A 404 15.04 -3.34 -11.67
CA CYS A 404 14.86 -4.77 -11.48
C CYS A 404 13.87 -5.27 -12.56
N PRO A 405 14.20 -6.31 -13.34
CA PRO A 405 13.25 -6.83 -14.32
C PRO A 405 11.95 -7.26 -13.62
N ALA A 406 10.80 -6.96 -14.23
CA ALA A 406 9.48 -7.15 -13.60
C ALA A 406 9.28 -8.57 -13.03
N GLU A 407 9.83 -9.58 -13.70
CA GLU A 407 9.79 -11.00 -13.34
C GLU A 407 10.44 -11.31 -11.97
N TYR A 408 11.45 -10.52 -11.58
CA TYR A 408 12.23 -10.71 -10.36
C TYR A 408 11.74 -9.84 -9.20
N THR A 409 10.82 -8.91 -9.42
CA THR A 409 10.33 -8.00 -8.35
C THR A 409 9.69 -8.76 -7.19
N GLY A 410 8.97 -9.85 -7.46
CA GLY A 410 8.41 -10.73 -6.43
C GLY A 410 9.48 -11.44 -5.60
N LEU A 411 10.55 -11.93 -6.24
CA LEU A 411 11.69 -12.54 -5.56
C LEU A 411 12.45 -11.51 -4.72
N LEU A 412 12.69 -10.34 -5.30
CA LEU A 412 13.35 -9.22 -4.63
C LEU A 412 12.61 -8.81 -3.36
N LYS A 413 11.29 -8.63 -3.48
CA LYS A 413 10.42 -8.35 -2.34
C LYS A 413 10.57 -9.41 -1.25
N SER A 414 10.61 -10.68 -1.61
CA SER A 414 10.80 -11.78 -0.65
C SER A 414 12.16 -11.70 0.06
N ILE A 415 13.25 -11.50 -0.68
CA ILE A 415 14.61 -11.46 -0.11
C ILE A 415 14.78 -10.26 0.83
N VAL A 416 14.31 -9.08 0.41
CA VAL A 416 14.39 -7.86 1.21
C VAL A 416 13.58 -8.00 2.51
N LEU A 417 12.37 -8.56 2.43
CA LEU A 417 11.54 -8.79 3.62
C LEU A 417 12.13 -9.86 4.56
N GLU A 418 12.75 -10.91 4.02
CA GLU A 418 13.45 -11.92 4.82
C GLU A 418 14.65 -11.33 5.58
N LYS A 419 15.41 -10.45 4.93
CA LYS A 419 16.60 -9.79 5.51
C LYS A 419 16.31 -8.42 6.12
N ILE A 420 15.03 -8.08 6.38
CA ILE A 420 14.64 -6.72 6.76
C ILE A 420 15.27 -6.25 8.08
N ASP A 421 15.48 -7.16 9.04
CA ASP A 421 16.12 -6.84 10.31
C ASP A 421 17.58 -6.43 10.16
N MET A 422 18.29 -7.00 9.19
CA MET A 422 19.66 -6.60 8.85
C MET A 422 19.62 -5.22 8.19
N LEU A 423 18.77 -5.04 7.17
CA LEU A 423 18.63 -3.78 6.46
C LEU A 423 18.26 -2.62 7.39
N ARG A 424 17.43 -2.88 8.41
CA ARG A 424 17.10 -1.89 9.45
C ARG A 424 18.33 -1.49 10.27
N ARG A 425 19.23 -2.43 10.59
CA ARG A 425 20.49 -2.11 11.28
C ARG A 425 21.42 -1.30 10.39
N GLU A 426 21.43 -1.62 9.09
CA GLU A 426 22.07 -0.83 8.05
C GLU A 426 21.31 0.48 7.72
N GLY A 427 20.29 0.87 8.50
CA GLY A 427 19.65 2.18 8.37
C GLY A 427 18.58 2.30 7.29
N LEU A 428 18.08 1.19 6.72
CA LEU A 428 16.94 1.23 5.78
C LEU A 428 15.71 1.85 6.45
N LYS A 429 15.21 2.92 5.83
CA LYS A 429 14.02 3.66 6.24
C LYS A 429 12.80 3.22 5.44
N GLU A 430 12.92 3.19 4.12
CA GLU A 430 11.82 2.85 3.20
C GLU A 430 12.32 1.94 2.09
N PHE A 431 11.47 0.99 1.68
CA PHE A 431 11.70 0.15 0.50
C PHE A 431 10.43 0.16 -0.37
N ILE A 432 10.62 0.56 -1.63
CA ILE A 432 9.52 0.86 -2.56
C ILE A 432 9.75 0.08 -3.85
N ILE A 433 8.68 -0.51 -4.39
CA ILE A 433 8.66 -1.16 -5.71
C ILE A 433 7.57 -0.49 -6.54
N GLY A 434 7.94 0.17 -7.64
CA GLY A 434 7.05 0.99 -8.43
C GLY A 434 6.38 2.10 -7.60
N LYS A 435 5.06 1.99 -7.43
CA LYS A 435 4.27 2.93 -6.61
C LYS A 435 4.02 2.42 -5.19
N ASP A 436 4.34 1.15 -4.92
CA ASP A 436 3.99 0.49 -3.68
C ASP A 436 5.14 0.59 -2.67
N THR A 437 4.88 1.24 -1.53
CA THR A 437 5.76 1.18 -0.36
C THR A 437 5.62 -0.20 0.28
N VAL A 438 6.61 -1.05 0.08
CA VAL A 438 6.65 -2.41 0.62
C VAL A 438 7.03 -2.40 2.10
N TRP A 439 7.88 -1.46 2.50
CA TRP A 439 8.31 -1.30 3.88
C TRP A 439 8.54 0.17 4.22
N ASP A 440 8.08 0.57 5.40
CA ASP A 440 8.35 1.88 6.01
C ASP A 440 8.59 1.69 7.51
N ALA A 441 9.76 2.13 7.97
CA ALA A 441 10.13 2.08 9.37
C ALA A 441 9.28 3.00 10.25
N GLN A 442 8.73 4.09 9.70
CA GLN A 442 7.92 5.04 10.46
C GLN A 442 6.54 4.48 10.81
N ASP A 443 5.93 3.72 9.90
CA ASP A 443 4.64 3.04 10.13
C ASP A 443 4.71 2.06 11.30
N LEU A 444 5.82 1.34 11.44
CA LEU A 444 6.08 0.51 12.61
C LEU A 444 6.15 1.32 13.90
N LEU A 445 6.80 2.49 13.87
CA LEU A 445 6.95 3.33 15.06
C LEU A 445 5.59 3.85 15.55
N VAL A 446 4.70 4.22 14.61
CA VAL A 446 3.32 4.61 14.89
C VAL A 446 2.55 3.44 15.50
N GLN A 447 2.61 2.25 14.88
CA GLN A 447 1.94 1.05 15.40
C GLN A 447 2.43 0.66 16.81
N ILE A 448 3.74 0.78 17.08
CA ILE A 448 4.32 0.52 18.40
C ILE A 448 3.79 1.53 19.43
N ASN A 449 3.70 2.81 19.07
CA ASN A 449 3.17 3.84 19.97
C ASN A 449 1.67 3.65 20.24
N ASP A 450 0.88 3.29 19.23
CA ASP A 450 -0.54 2.98 19.36
C ASP A 450 -0.76 1.75 20.26
N LEU A 451 0.05 0.70 20.08
CA LEU A 451 0.03 -0.47 20.97
C LEU A 451 0.42 -0.11 22.41
N LYS A 452 1.44 0.74 22.59
CA LYS A 452 1.90 1.18 23.91
C LYS A 452 0.85 2.02 24.62
N THR A 453 0.13 2.87 23.90
CA THR A 453 -0.97 3.66 24.47
C THR A 453 -2.16 2.76 24.82
N ALA A 454 -2.56 1.84 23.93
CA ALA A 454 -3.62 0.87 24.20
C ALA A 454 -3.32 -0.04 25.41
N LEU A 455 -2.05 -0.40 25.62
CA LEU A 455 -1.61 -1.18 26.77
C LEU A 455 -1.74 -0.38 28.07
N ARG A 456 -1.31 0.89 28.08
CA ARG A 456 -1.46 1.78 29.24
C ARG A 456 -2.92 1.97 29.64
N ASP A 457 -3.81 2.16 28.68
CA ASP A 457 -5.25 2.31 28.93
C ASP A 457 -5.87 1.03 29.52
N ARG A 458 -5.37 -0.16 29.13
CA ARG A 458 -5.79 -1.42 29.76
C ARG A 458 -5.30 -1.54 31.19
N ASP A 459 -4.05 -1.18 31.48
CA ASP A 459 -3.50 -1.23 32.82
C ASP A 459 -4.25 -0.31 33.78
N GLU A 460 -4.67 0.88 33.32
CA GLU A 460 -5.52 1.79 34.10
C GLU A 460 -6.90 1.19 34.40
N LYS A 461 -7.52 0.54 33.42
CA LYS A 461 -8.81 -0.16 33.61
C LYS A 461 -8.69 -1.35 34.57
N ILE A 462 -7.60 -2.11 34.49
CA ILE A 462 -7.34 -3.23 35.41
C ILE A 462 -7.19 -2.69 36.83
N LYS A 463 -6.39 -1.64 37.04
CA LYS A 463 -6.25 -1.00 38.36
C LYS A 463 -7.58 -0.50 38.91
N ALA A 464 -8.41 0.15 38.08
CA ALA A 464 -9.74 0.59 38.50
C ALA A 464 -10.62 -0.60 38.92
N ALA A 465 -10.66 -1.67 38.13
CA ALA A 465 -11.40 -2.88 38.44
C ALA A 465 -10.89 -3.57 39.72
N GLU A 466 -9.58 -3.59 39.95
CA GLU A 466 -8.98 -4.11 41.19
C GLU A 466 -9.42 -3.28 42.41
N THR A 467 -9.48 -1.94 42.28
CA THR A 467 -9.98 -1.08 43.37
C THR A 467 -11.48 -1.27 43.64
N ASP A 468 -12.27 -1.51 42.61
CA ASP A 468 -13.70 -1.80 42.75
C ASP A 468 -13.94 -3.17 43.36
N LEU A 469 -13.14 -4.18 42.97
CA LEU A 469 -13.18 -5.51 43.55
C LEU A 469 -12.80 -5.48 45.03
N ALA A 470 -11.77 -4.70 45.40
CA ALA A 470 -11.38 -4.51 46.80
C ALA A 470 -12.52 -3.88 47.63
N ARG A 471 -13.16 -2.83 47.10
CA ARG A 471 -14.34 -2.19 47.74
C ARG A 471 -15.52 -3.16 47.86
N PHE A 472 -15.80 -3.93 46.81
CA PHE A 472 -16.86 -4.93 46.83
C PHE A 472 -16.60 -6.02 47.88
N LYS A 473 -15.35 -6.47 47.99
CA LYS A 473 -14.93 -7.47 48.98
C LYS A 473 -15.15 -6.95 50.41
N GLU A 474 -14.67 -5.74 50.70
CA GLU A 474 -14.90 -5.10 52.01
C GLU A 474 -16.39 -4.95 52.33
N LEU A 475 -17.18 -4.48 51.37
CA LEU A 475 -18.64 -4.36 51.53
C LEU A 475 -19.29 -5.73 51.80
N SER A 476 -18.85 -6.77 51.10
CA SER A 476 -19.37 -8.13 51.27
C SER A 476 -19.05 -8.70 52.65
N GLU A 477 -17.83 -8.51 53.15
CA GLU A 477 -17.40 -8.93 54.49
C GLU A 477 -18.22 -8.20 55.58
N ASN A 478 -18.46 -6.89 55.40
CA ASN A 478 -19.29 -6.11 56.32
C ASN A 478 -20.76 -6.56 56.31
N ARG A 479 -21.32 -6.89 55.13
CA ARG A 479 -22.67 -7.44 55.03
C ARG A 479 -22.77 -8.82 55.68
N LEU A 480 -21.75 -9.66 55.54
CA LEU A 480 -21.72 -11.00 56.13
C LEU A 480 -21.78 -10.91 57.67
N LYS A 481 -20.94 -10.06 58.29
CA LYS A 481 -20.98 -9.81 59.74
C LYS A 481 -22.36 -9.36 60.22
N LYS A 482 -23.04 -8.52 59.43
CA LYS A 482 -24.39 -8.02 59.76
C LYS A 482 -25.44 -9.12 59.68
N ILE A 483 -25.34 -10.02 58.70
CA ILE A 483 -26.23 -11.20 58.58
C ILE A 483 -26.03 -12.12 59.78
N GLU A 484 -24.78 -12.44 60.13
CA GLU A 484 -24.45 -13.30 61.28
C GLU A 484 -25.02 -12.73 62.60
N THR A 485 -24.93 -11.41 62.78
CA THR A 485 -25.54 -10.75 63.95
C THR A 485 -27.07 -10.87 63.97
N LEU A 486 -27.72 -10.75 62.81
CA LEU A 486 -29.18 -10.88 62.70
C LEU A 486 -29.64 -12.31 62.95
N GLU A 487 -28.88 -13.32 62.52
CA GLU A 487 -29.16 -14.73 62.79
C GLU A 487 -29.13 -15.03 64.30
N ILE A 488 -28.11 -14.52 65.02
CA ILE A 488 -28.02 -14.65 66.48
C ILE A 488 -29.25 -14.06 67.16
N ASN A 489 -29.61 -12.80 66.83
CA ASN A 489 -30.78 -12.13 67.41
C ASN A 489 -32.10 -12.88 67.11
N LEU A 490 -32.21 -13.46 65.91
CA LEU A 490 -33.41 -14.21 65.52
C LEU A 490 -33.53 -15.51 66.31
N GLU A 491 -32.42 -16.20 66.57
CA GLU A 491 -32.40 -17.40 67.40
C GLU A 491 -32.71 -17.10 68.88
N GLU A 492 -32.16 -16.00 69.42
CA GLU A 492 -32.53 -15.51 70.75
C GLU A 492 -34.03 -15.21 70.84
N SER A 493 -34.60 -14.54 69.83
CA SER A 493 -36.03 -14.25 69.78
C SER A 493 -36.89 -15.51 69.73
N ARG A 494 -36.45 -16.55 69.00
CA ARG A 494 -37.13 -17.86 68.96
C ARG A 494 -37.12 -18.53 70.32
N HIS A 495 -35.98 -18.51 71.01
CA HIS A 495 -35.86 -19.09 72.34
C HIS A 495 -36.78 -18.39 73.34
N ILE A 496 -36.85 -17.05 73.31
CA ILE A 496 -37.78 -16.27 74.13
C ILE A 496 -39.24 -16.64 73.80
N ASN A 497 -39.56 -16.83 72.52
CA ASN A 497 -40.91 -17.16 72.10
C ASN A 497 -41.35 -18.55 72.60
N VAL A 498 -40.46 -19.55 72.54
CA VAL A 498 -40.71 -20.88 73.11
C VAL A 498 -40.94 -20.79 74.62
N GLN A 499 -40.10 -20.04 75.34
CA GLN A 499 -40.27 -19.83 76.79
C GLN A 499 -41.61 -19.13 77.12
N ASN A 500 -42.04 -18.20 76.29
CA ASN A 500 -43.33 -17.53 76.46
C ASN A 500 -44.50 -18.49 76.17
N GLU A 501 -44.41 -19.35 75.16
CA GLU A 501 -45.40 -20.41 74.90
C GLU A 501 -45.53 -21.38 76.08
N GLU A 502 -44.41 -21.81 76.67
CA GLU A 502 -44.40 -22.66 77.86
C GLU A 502 -45.12 -21.99 79.04
N LYS A 503 -44.79 -20.73 79.33
CA LYS A 503 -45.47 -19.95 80.39
C LYS A 503 -46.95 -19.75 80.12
N ILE A 504 -47.34 -19.51 78.86
CA ILE A 504 -48.75 -19.37 78.46
C ILE A 504 -49.49 -20.69 78.70
N ASN A 505 -48.88 -21.84 78.36
CA ASN A 505 -49.47 -23.14 78.60
C ASN A 505 -49.62 -23.43 80.10
N GLU A 506 -48.60 -23.13 80.91
CA GLU A 506 -48.67 -23.27 82.37
C GLU A 506 -49.78 -22.40 82.98
N LEU A 507 -49.94 -21.16 82.50
CA LEU A 507 -51.03 -20.28 82.91
C LEU A 507 -52.39 -20.82 82.48
N LYS A 508 -52.52 -21.40 81.28
CA LYS A 508 -53.76 -22.04 80.82
C LYS A 508 -54.15 -23.21 81.72
N GLU A 509 -53.21 -24.07 82.11
CA GLU A 509 -53.47 -25.17 83.03
C GLU A 509 -53.94 -24.66 84.39
N LYS A 510 -53.24 -23.66 84.95
CA LYS A 510 -53.63 -23.01 86.20
C LYS A 510 -55.04 -22.40 86.11
N MET A 511 -55.35 -21.70 85.02
CA MET A 511 -56.68 -21.15 84.77
C MET A 511 -57.75 -22.24 84.69
N SER A 512 -57.46 -23.37 84.04
CA SER A 512 -58.39 -24.50 83.97
C SER A 512 -58.69 -25.06 85.36
N SER A 513 -57.66 -25.25 86.19
CA SER A 513 -57.82 -25.72 87.57
C SER A 513 -58.63 -24.73 88.43
N LEU A 514 -58.36 -23.43 88.35
CA LEU A 514 -59.17 -22.43 89.05
C LEU A 514 -60.63 -22.41 88.56
N THR A 515 -60.87 -22.64 87.27
CA THR A 515 -62.23 -22.68 86.70
C THR A 515 -63.02 -23.85 87.28
N GLU A 516 -62.38 -25.00 87.44
CA GLU A 516 -62.96 -26.18 88.07
C GLU A 516 -63.25 -25.92 89.56
N GLU A 517 -62.32 -25.32 90.31
CA GLU A 517 -62.54 -24.96 91.72
C GLU A 517 -63.68 -23.94 91.90
N VAL A 518 -63.80 -22.95 90.99
CA VAL A 518 -64.91 -22.00 91.00
C VAL A 518 -66.24 -22.72 90.72
N ALA A 519 -66.28 -23.64 89.77
CA ALA A 519 -67.48 -24.43 89.48
C ALA A 519 -67.91 -25.28 90.69
N GLU A 520 -66.97 -25.89 91.42
CA GLU A 520 -67.25 -26.61 92.66
C GLU A 520 -67.80 -25.69 93.76
N LYS A 521 -67.21 -24.51 93.96
CA LYS A 521 -67.73 -23.55 94.94
C LYS A 521 -69.10 -23.02 94.54
N GLU A 522 -69.36 -22.85 93.25
CA GLU A 522 -70.68 -22.44 92.74
C GLU A 522 -71.74 -23.51 93.00
N THR A 523 -71.41 -24.80 92.87
CA THR A 523 -72.35 -25.89 93.23
C THR A 523 -72.58 -25.96 94.74
N MET A 524 -71.54 -25.81 95.56
CA MET A 524 -71.70 -25.71 97.02
C MET A 524 -72.57 -24.53 97.43
N LEU A 525 -72.41 -23.36 96.79
CA LEU A 525 -73.23 -22.18 97.07
C LEU A 525 -74.70 -22.40 96.70
N LYS A 526 -74.97 -23.05 95.55
CA LYS A 526 -76.33 -23.44 95.14
C LYS A 526 -76.98 -24.38 96.15
N GLN A 527 -76.22 -25.33 96.70
CA GLN A 527 -76.69 -26.22 97.76
C GLN A 527 -76.99 -25.44 99.05
N TYR A 528 -76.09 -24.56 99.47
CA TYR A 528 -76.26 -23.75 100.68
C TYR A 528 -77.48 -22.82 100.59
N LEU A 529 -77.72 -22.23 99.42
CA LEU A 529 -78.91 -21.41 99.17
C LEU A 529 -80.20 -22.23 99.27
N LYS A 530 -80.19 -23.48 98.81
CA LYS A 530 -81.33 -24.40 98.92
C LYS A 530 -81.61 -24.79 100.37
N GLU A 531 -80.58 -25.11 101.15
CA GLU A 531 -80.71 -25.39 102.59
C GLU A 531 -81.22 -24.16 103.37
N LYS A 532 -80.77 -22.95 102.99
CA LYS A 532 -81.30 -21.71 103.55
C LYS A 532 -82.79 -21.51 103.22
N GLU A 533 -83.21 -21.79 101.99
CA GLU A 533 -84.61 -21.68 101.59
C GLU A 533 -85.51 -22.68 102.34
N ASP A 534 -85.01 -23.90 102.56
CA ASP A 534 -85.72 -24.94 103.32
C ASP A 534 -85.85 -24.58 104.81
N THR A 535 -84.81 -24.01 105.42
CA THR A 535 -84.85 -23.51 106.81
C THR A 535 -85.75 -22.28 106.97
N GLU A 536 -85.80 -21.38 105.99
CA GLU A 536 -86.75 -20.25 106.00
C GLU A 536 -88.21 -20.73 105.92
N LYS A 537 -88.51 -21.78 105.13
CA LYS A 537 -89.83 -22.42 105.09
C LYS A 537 -90.19 -23.07 106.43
N GLU A 538 -89.24 -23.71 107.09
CA GLU A 538 -89.44 -24.35 108.40
C GLU A 538 -89.68 -23.31 109.51
N LEU A 539 -88.99 -22.17 109.45
CA LEU A 539 -89.16 -21.05 110.39
C LEU A 539 -90.51 -20.35 110.21
N ALA A 540 -91.02 -20.25 108.98
CA ALA A 540 -92.36 -19.75 108.69
C ALA A 540 -93.46 -20.65 109.32
N SER A 541 -93.31 -21.98 109.22
CA SER A 541 -94.20 -22.97 109.86
C SER A 541 -94.21 -22.86 111.39
N LEU A 542 -93.04 -22.71 112.02
CA LEU A 542 -92.93 -22.52 113.48
C LEU A 542 -93.55 -21.21 113.96
N LYS A 543 -93.50 -20.15 113.13
CA LYS A 543 -94.11 -18.85 113.44
C LYS A 543 -95.63 -18.95 113.49
N GLU A 544 -96.24 -19.61 112.51
CA GLU A 544 -97.69 -19.88 112.45
C GLU A 544 -98.14 -20.73 113.65
N GLN A 545 -97.34 -21.73 114.03
CA GLN A 545 -97.64 -22.56 115.21
C GLN A 545 -97.59 -21.76 116.52
N SER A 546 -96.69 -20.78 116.62
CA SER A 546 -96.56 -19.91 117.80
C SER A 546 -97.72 -18.92 117.94
N GLU A 547 -98.21 -18.36 116.83
CA GLU A 547 -99.36 -17.44 116.82
C GLU A 547 -100.66 -18.16 117.22
N ASN A 548 -100.85 -19.39 116.76
CA ASN A 548 -101.97 -20.24 117.16
C ASN A 548 -101.97 -20.54 118.68
N ARG A 549 -100.79 -20.81 119.27
CA ARG A 549 -100.66 -21.04 120.72
C ARG A 549 -100.90 -19.79 121.56
N LEU A 550 -100.59 -18.60 121.02
CA LEU A 550 -100.83 -17.34 121.72
C LEU A 550 -102.32 -17.04 121.84
N GLN A 551 -103.09 -17.31 120.78
CA GLN A 551 -104.56 -17.19 120.80
C GLN A 551 -105.20 -18.16 121.80
N GLU A 552 -104.65 -19.36 121.97
CA GLU A 552 -105.14 -20.37 122.91
C GLU A 552 -104.90 -19.95 124.39
N ILE A 553 -103.77 -19.32 124.68
CA ILE A 553 -103.45 -18.77 126.01
C ILE A 553 -104.38 -17.59 126.36
N GLU A 554 -104.72 -16.76 125.39
CA GLU A 554 -105.60 -15.60 125.59
C GLU A 554 -107.06 -16.02 125.89
N GLN A 555 -107.54 -17.10 125.26
CA GLN A 555 -108.83 -17.72 125.59
C GLN A 555 -108.85 -18.37 126.99
N LEU A 556 -107.74 -18.94 127.45
CA LEU A 556 -107.64 -19.52 128.79
C LEU A 556 -107.61 -18.43 129.89
N ARG A 557 -107.07 -17.24 129.59
CA ARG A 557 -107.03 -16.11 130.52
C ARG A 557 -108.43 -15.54 130.79
N LEU A 558 -109.25 -15.38 129.75
CA LEU A 558 -110.64 -14.90 129.87
C LEU A 558 -111.54 -15.85 130.68
N LYS A 559 -111.31 -17.16 130.62
CA LYS A 559 -112.06 -18.14 131.45
C LYS A 559 -111.67 -18.11 132.93
N PHE A 560 -110.48 -17.63 133.27
CA PHE A 560 -110.01 -17.58 134.66
C PHE A 560 -110.53 -16.34 135.41
N GLU A 561 -110.85 -15.26 134.71
CA GLU A 561 -111.37 -14.02 135.29
C GLU A 561 -112.89 -14.08 135.61
N GLU A 562 -113.68 -14.95 134.97
CA GLU A 562 -115.11 -15.11 135.28
C GLU A 562 -115.40 -16.00 136.51
N SER A 563 -114.47 -16.87 136.91
CA SER A 563 -114.69 -17.80 138.05
C SER A 563 -114.50 -17.14 139.42
N ASN A 564 -113.98 -15.91 139.48
CA ASN A 564 -113.55 -15.25 140.72
C ASN A 564 -114.60 -14.28 141.34
N SER A 565 -115.89 -14.34 140.94
CA SER A 565 -116.91 -13.36 141.38
C SER A 565 -118.27 -13.90 141.87
N MET A 566 -118.42 -15.16 142.30
CA MET A 566 -119.65 -15.61 142.99
C MET A 566 -119.42 -16.61 144.15
N CYS A 567 -120.09 -16.34 145.28
CA CYS A 567 -120.18 -17.05 146.58
C CYS A 567 -119.08 -16.71 147.61
N ASN A 568 -119.05 -15.52 148.24
CA ASN A 568 -119.92 -15.04 149.33
C ASN A 568 -121.43 -15.38 149.29
N ALA A 569 -121.84 -16.36 150.11
CA ALA A 569 -122.98 -16.38 151.05
C ALA A 569 -123.16 -17.79 151.62
#